data_AF-A0A392SWG5-F1
#
_entry.id   AF-A0A392SWG5-F1
#
_cell.length_a   1.000
_cell.length_b   1.000
_cell.length_c   1.000
_cell.angle_alpha   90.00
_cell.angle_beta   90.00
_cell.angle_gamma   90.00
#
_symmetry.space_group_name_H-M   'P 1'
#
loop_
_entity.id
_entity.type
_entity.pdbx_description
1 polymer ?
#
loop_
_entity_poly.entity_id
_entity_poly.type
_entity_poly.pdbx_seq_one_letter_code
_entity_poly.pdbx_strand_id
1 'polypeptide(L)'
;HINCCEKTVVFPKPEENLQLTSGKDVAESLKEHVEMFMMFASLKLEGGFKMEELPIVRDFPDVFPEDVSDVPPEREVEFAIDLVPGTSPISMAPYRM
;
A
#
# COMPACT_ATOMS: atom_id res chain seq x y z
N HIS A 1 7.21 -7.54 20.20
CA HIS A 1 8.52 -7.07 20.73
C HIS A 1 9.42 -6.74 19.54
N ILE A 2 10.01 -5.53 19.49
CA ILE A 2 10.86 -5.07 18.38
C ILE A 2 12.32 -5.13 18.84
N ASN A 3 13.17 -5.87 18.13
CA ASN A 3 14.61 -5.96 18.37
C ASN A 3 15.37 -5.20 17.27
N CYS A 4 15.92 -4.03 17.62
CA CYS A 4 16.64 -3.17 16.69
C CYS A 4 18.03 -3.70 16.31
N CYS A 5 18.67 -4.50 17.16
CA CYS A 5 20.01 -5.05 16.90
C CYS A 5 19.97 -6.12 15.81
N GLU A 6 18.94 -6.97 15.82
CA GLU A 6 18.75 -8.04 14.84
C GLU A 6 17.81 -7.63 13.70
N LYS A 7 17.24 -6.42 13.76
CA LYS A 7 16.20 -5.92 12.85
C LYS A 7 14.99 -6.86 12.76
N THR A 8 14.62 -7.50 13.87
CA THR A 8 13.50 -8.44 13.93
C THR A 8 12.32 -7.83 14.69
N VAL A 9 11.12 -8.09 14.19
CA VAL A 9 9.87 -7.77 14.87
C VAL A 9 9.15 -9.09 15.15
N VAL A 10 9.03 -9.42 16.43
CA VAL A 10 8.29 -10.61 16.87
C VAL A 10 6.90 -10.17 17.25
N PHE A 11 5.93 -10.55 16.43
CA PHE A 11 4.52 -10.45 16.79
C PHE A 11 4.19 -11.57 17.79
N PRO A 12 3.50 -11.28 18.90
CA PRO A 12 2.98 -12.32 19.76
C PRO A 12 2.17 -13.29 18.89
N LYS A 13 2.44 -14.59 19.01
CA LYS A 13 1.58 -15.59 18.38
C LYS A 13 0.20 -15.41 19.00
N PRO A 14 -0.88 -15.26 18.20
CA PRO A 14 -2.20 -15.24 18.77
C PRO A 14 -2.37 -16.55 19.53
N GLU A 15 -2.69 -16.44 20.81
CA GLU A 15 -3.26 -17.55 21.55
C GLU A 15 -4.44 -18.05 20.71
N GLU A 16 -4.53 -19.37 20.61
CA GLU A 16 -5.28 -20.11 19.62
C GLU A 16 -6.59 -19.42 19.19
N ASN A 17 -6.88 -19.50 17.88
CA ASN A 17 -8.09 -19.05 17.19
C ASN A 17 -8.02 -17.64 16.55
N LEU A 18 -7.16 -17.45 15.55
CA LEU A 18 -7.53 -16.55 14.44
C LEU A 18 -8.73 -17.19 13.73
N GLN A 19 -9.94 -16.91 14.23
CA GLN A 19 -11.17 -17.30 13.55
C GLN A 19 -11.24 -16.48 12.28
N LEU A 20 -10.87 -17.08 11.16
CA LEU A 20 -11.10 -16.54 9.83
C LEU A 20 -12.62 -16.53 9.61
N THR A 21 -13.28 -15.46 10.08
CA THR A 21 -14.72 -15.32 9.91
C THR A 21 -15.01 -15.04 8.44
N SER A 22 -15.97 -15.76 7.88
CA SER A 22 -16.44 -15.48 6.54
C SER A 22 -17.20 -14.15 6.56
N GLY A 23 -17.21 -13.37 5.46
CA GLY A 23 -17.86 -12.05 5.43
C GLY A 23 -19.35 -12.04 5.85
N LYS A 24 -20.02 -13.21 5.82
CA LYS A 24 -21.38 -13.43 6.34
C LYS A 24 -21.47 -13.42 7.87
N ASP A 25 -20.45 -13.91 8.58
CA ASP A 25 -20.40 -13.98 10.05
C ASP A 25 -20.07 -12.59 10.65
N VAL A 26 -19.39 -11.73 9.86
CA VAL A 26 -19.09 -10.34 10.21
C VAL A 26 -20.36 -9.48 10.29
N ALA A 27 -21.38 -9.77 9.47
CA ALA A 27 -22.64 -9.03 9.46
C ALA A 27 -23.49 -9.29 10.72
N GLU A 28 -23.35 -10.47 11.35
CA GLU A 28 -24.13 -10.85 12.54
C GLU A 28 -23.58 -10.22 13.82
N SER A 29 -22.25 -10.06 13.93
CA SER A 29 -21.55 -9.41 15.06
C SER A 29 -21.70 -7.88 15.09
N LEU A 30 -22.26 -7.28 14.04
CA LEU A 30 -22.52 -5.84 13.92
C LEU A 30 -23.67 -5.33 14.81
N LYS A 31 -24.28 -6.24 15.59
CA LYS A 31 -25.39 -5.93 16.51
C LYS A 31 -24.93 -5.34 17.85
N GLU A 32 -23.65 -5.42 18.19
CA GLU A 32 -23.08 -4.71 19.33
C GLU A 32 -22.10 -3.64 18.84
N HIS A 33 -22.21 -2.44 19.41
CA HIS A 33 -21.49 -1.24 18.99
C HIS A 33 -19.99 -1.35 19.30
N VAL A 34 -19.27 -2.07 18.45
CA VAL A 34 -17.81 -2.25 18.50
C VAL A 34 -17.20 -1.62 17.25
N GLU A 35 -16.23 -0.73 17.45
CA GLU A 35 -15.40 -0.20 16.37
C GLU A 35 -14.50 -1.33 15.84
N MET A 36 -14.88 -1.89 14.70
CA MET A 36 -14.17 -3.01 14.08
C MET A 36 -13.16 -2.48 13.05
N PHE A 37 -11.88 -2.65 13.35
CA PHE A 37 -10.80 -2.41 12.39
C PHE A 37 -10.60 -3.66 11.53
N MET A 38 -10.91 -3.57 10.23
CA MET A 38 -10.74 -4.66 9.28
C MET A 38 -9.35 -4.57 8.63
N MET A 39 -8.51 -5.58 8.84
CA MET A 39 -7.21 -5.69 8.18
C MET A 39 -7.31 -6.65 7.00
N PHE A 40 -7.20 -6.13 5.78
CA PHE A 40 -7.10 -6.95 4.58
C PHE A 40 -5.69 -7.52 4.47
N ALA A 41 -5.53 -8.82 4.72
CA ALA A 41 -4.31 -9.54 4.42
C ALA A 41 -4.43 -10.23 3.06
N SER A 42 -3.60 -9.84 2.09
CA SER A 42 -3.48 -10.53 0.81
C SER A 42 -2.40 -11.61 0.92
N LEU A 43 -2.78 -12.88 0.73
CA LEU A 43 -1.81 -13.97 0.60
C LEU A 43 -1.17 -13.87 -0.78
N LYS A 44 0.12 -13.53 -0.84
CA LYS A 44 0.91 -13.72 -2.08
C LYS A 44 1.03 -15.23 -2.29
N LEU A 45 0.18 -15.77 -3.17
CA LEU A 45 0.31 -17.14 -3.63
C LEU A 45 1.61 -17.22 -4.43
N GLU A 46 2.59 -17.96 -3.92
CA GLU A 46 3.81 -18.30 -4.65
C GLU A 46 3.45 -19.37 -5.70
N GLY A 47 2.71 -18.93 -6.71
CA GLY A 47 2.24 -19.70 -7.84
C GLY A 47 1.81 -18.66 -8.84
N GLY A 48 2.62 -18.45 -9.89
CA GLY A 48 2.62 -17.28 -10.76
C GLY A 48 1.22 -16.82 -11.17
N PHE A 49 0.62 -15.96 -10.35
CA PHE A 49 -0.58 -15.26 -10.71
C PHE A 49 -0.12 -14.13 -11.62
N LYS A 50 -0.35 -14.32 -12.91
CA LYS A 50 -0.12 -13.30 -13.93
C LYS A 50 -0.98 -12.09 -13.53
N MET A 51 -0.36 -10.93 -13.30
CA MET A 51 -1.12 -9.73 -12.92
C MET A 51 -2.17 -9.40 -14.00
N GLU A 52 -1.89 -9.82 -15.22
CA GLU A 52 -2.76 -9.78 -16.40
C GLU A 52 -4.04 -10.63 -16.26
N GLU A 53 -4.21 -11.44 -15.21
CA GLU A 53 -5.45 -12.18 -14.94
C GLU A 53 -6.42 -11.41 -14.04
N LEU A 54 -5.94 -10.37 -13.35
CA LEU A 54 -6.80 -9.51 -12.53
C LEU A 54 -7.73 -8.70 -13.46
N PRO A 55 -9.06 -8.77 -13.29
CA PRO A 55 -10.00 -8.04 -14.14
C PRO A 55 -9.66 -6.55 -14.28
N ILE A 56 -9.25 -5.91 -13.17
CA ILE A 56 -8.86 -4.50 -13.17
C ILE A 56 -7.60 -4.20 -14.00
N VAL A 57 -6.63 -5.12 -14.06
CA VAL A 57 -5.42 -4.94 -14.89
C VAL A 57 -5.75 -5.17 -16.36
N ARG A 58 -6.63 -6.14 -16.64
CA ARG A 58 -7.11 -6.44 -18.00
C ARG A 58 -7.95 -5.32 -18.60
N ASP A 59 -8.79 -4.71 -17.78
CA ASP A 59 -9.70 -3.66 -18.21
C ASP A 59 -8.99 -2.31 -18.40
N PHE A 60 -7.79 -2.13 -17.81
CA PHE A 60 -7.00 -0.90 -17.84
C PHE A 60 -5.51 -1.15 -18.14
N PRO A 61 -5.15 -1.69 -19.32
CA PRO A 61 -3.77 -2.04 -19.66
C PRO A 61 -2.83 -0.82 -19.83
N ASP A 62 -3.40 0.35 -20.09
CA ASP A 62 -2.72 1.64 -20.21
C ASP A 62 -2.32 2.24 -18.85
N VAL A 63 -3.09 1.96 -17.80
CA VAL A 63 -2.81 2.40 -16.42
C VAL A 63 -1.79 1.49 -15.72
N PHE A 64 -1.72 0.22 -16.12
CA PHE A 64 -0.83 -0.80 -15.56
C PHE A 64 0.11 -1.38 -16.63
N PRO A 65 1.00 -0.57 -17.23
CA PRO A 65 1.99 -1.08 -18.17
C PRO A 65 3.00 -2.00 -17.48
N GLU A 66 3.56 -2.96 -18.22
CA GLU A 66 4.59 -3.89 -17.73
C GLU A 66 5.86 -3.14 -17.29
N ASP A 67 6.17 -2.05 -17.98
CA ASP A 67 7.27 -1.13 -17.67
C ASP A 67 6.74 0.27 -17.33
N VAL A 68 7.29 0.90 -16.29
CA VAL A 68 7.00 2.30 -15.93
C VAL A 68 7.86 3.24 -16.77
N SER A 69 7.26 4.24 -17.40
CA SER A 69 8.03 5.29 -18.07
C SER A 69 8.77 6.16 -17.06
N ASP A 70 10.06 6.42 -17.30
CA ASP A 70 10.85 7.35 -16.48
C ASP A 70 10.34 8.81 -16.55
N VAL A 71 9.54 9.12 -17.57
CA VAL A 71 8.99 10.45 -17.82
C VAL A 71 7.54 10.48 -17.36
N PRO A 72 7.11 11.50 -16.59
CA PRO A 72 5.70 11.64 -16.25
C PRO A 72 4.86 11.72 -17.53
N PRO A 73 3.66 11.10 -17.55
CA PRO A 73 2.74 11.20 -18.68
C PRO A 73 2.47 12.66 -19.05
N GLU A 74 2.18 12.91 -20.33
CA GLU A 74 1.74 14.23 -20.77
C GLU A 74 0.50 14.64 -19.96
N ARG A 75 0.58 15.85 -19.37
CA ARG A 75 -0.51 16.40 -18.56
C ARG A 75 -1.14 17.54 -19.31
N GLU A 76 -2.46 17.60 -19.31
CA GLU A 76 -3.22 18.68 -19.96
C GLU A 76 -3.00 20.05 -19.30
N VAL A 77 -2.46 20.06 -18.08
CA VAL A 77 -2.21 21.27 -17.30
C VAL A 77 -0.75 21.37 -16.88
N GLU A 78 -0.22 22.59 -16.93
CA GLU A 78 1.10 22.90 -16.40
C GLU A 78 1.08 22.90 -14.87
N PHE A 79 2.09 22.28 -14.25
CA PHE A 79 2.24 22.24 -12.80
C PHE A 79 3.17 23.37 -12.39
N ALA A 80 2.64 24.35 -11.66
CA ALA A 80 3.43 25.37 -10.98
C ALA A 80 3.58 25.01 -9.49
N ILE A 81 4.72 25.36 -8.91
CA ILE A 81 4.94 25.27 -7.46
C ILE A 81 4.79 26.68 -6.90
N ASP A 82 3.69 26.92 -6.20
CA ASP A 82 3.47 28.19 -5.53
C ASP A 82 4.36 28.30 -4.28
N LEU A 83 5.20 29.32 -4.25
CA LEU A 83 6.05 29.60 -3.10
C LEU A 83 5.40 30.66 -2.22
N VAL A 84 5.58 30.50 -0.91
CA VAL A 84 5.23 31.56 0.04
C VAL A 84 6.14 32.76 -0.26
N PRO A 85 5.61 34.00 -0.29
CA PRO A 85 6.44 35.19 -0.49
C PRO A 85 7.61 35.23 0.52
N GLY A 86 8.84 35.33 0.02
CA GLY A 86 10.06 35.32 0.82
C GLY A 86 10.77 33.96 0.91
N THR A 87 10.25 32.90 0.29
CA THR A 87 11.00 31.64 0.14
C THR A 87 12.26 31.86 -0.72
N SER A 88 13.42 31.50 -0.18
CA SER A 88 14.70 31.51 -0.90
C SER A 88 15.07 30.11 -1.41
N PRO A 89 15.90 30.01 -2.48
CA PRO A 89 16.41 28.72 -2.94
C PRO A 89 17.22 28.00 -1.86
N ILE A 90 17.07 26.67 -1.78
CA ILE A 90 17.83 25.82 -0.87
C ILE A 90 18.96 25.16 -1.67
N SER A 91 20.18 25.20 -1.11
CA SER A 91 21.36 24.53 -1.68
C SER A 91 22.02 23.69 -0.59
N MET A 92 21.98 22.37 -0.75
CA MET A 92 22.65 21.41 0.13
C MET A 92 23.59 20.53 -0.68
N ALA A 93 24.77 20.21 -0.11
CA ALA A 93 25.69 19.28 -0.75
C ALA A 93 25.06 17.87 -0.81
N PRO A 94 25.25 17.12 -1.91
CA PRO A 94 24.80 15.73 -1.98
C PRO A 94 25.45 14.86 -0.90
N TYR A 95 24.71 13.87 -0.41
CA TYR A 95 25.28 12.85 0.46
C TYR A 95 26.32 12.02 -0.28
N ARG A 96 27.36 11.56 0.41
CA ARG A 96 28.36 10.64 -0.17
C ARG A 96 27.79 9.23 -0.13
N MET A 97 27.39 8.72 -1.29
CA MET A 97 27.03 7.31 -1.48
C MET A 97 28.26 6.41 -1.57
#